data_AF-A0A7G8US13-F1
#
_entry.id   AF-A0A7G8US13-F1
#
_cell.length_a   1.000
_cell.length_b   1.000
_cell.length_c   1.000
_cell.angle_alpha   90.00
_cell.angle_beta   90.00
_cell.angle_gamma   90.00
#
_symmetry.space_group_name_H-M   'P 1'
#
loop_
_entity.id
_entity.type
_entity.pdbx_description
1 polymer ?
#
loop_
_entity_poly.entity_id
_entity_poly.type
_entity_poly.pdbx_seq_one_letter_code
_entity_poly.pdbx_strand_id
1 'polypeptide(L)'
;MTKNKWFYRNCLIVACLVAILILMTQSLGIEKAAADTSGDGYVTYDSNTQTWSFGTAEVEKKIQLNASGQFLLTSFKNKKTNQEYIQGTQHSDEFQIKTGNTVYSGSTAGWIYDTHSISTLSQGELELQVTFHNSVLLVTRHYVVYPSTGAIREWTDFKNISGSSQYFSSPYMFKQRVMQNDIDNVDLHYMTGGGNFTGSGMLKTVPMTTTYARTFDSYDYPEVTTVDGHYEFGLGSYEQGTAVYDSLFVFRNHSSSEGIWLSFDYNGHLNPLTTTAT
;
A
#
# COMPACT_ATOMS: atom_id res chain seq x y z
N MET A 1 60.38 32.22 32.16
CA MET A 1 58.93 32.00 32.37
C MET A 1 58.16 31.80 31.05
N THR A 2 58.69 31.06 30.06
CA THR A 2 58.08 30.91 28.72
C THR A 2 57.76 29.48 28.29
N LYS A 3 58.25 28.45 29.01
CA LYS A 3 58.04 27.04 28.65
C LYS A 3 56.65 26.49 28.98
N ASN A 4 55.95 27.06 29.96
CA ASN A 4 54.64 26.52 30.39
C ASN A 4 53.51 26.83 29.40
N LYS A 5 53.54 27.97 28.69
CA LYS A 5 52.45 28.34 27.75
C LYS A 5 52.37 27.44 26.50
N TRP A 6 53.49 26.83 26.10
CA TRP A 6 53.52 25.93 24.93
C TRP A 6 52.87 24.57 25.25
N PHE A 7 53.11 24.04 26.46
CA PHE A 7 52.56 22.75 26.90
C PHE A 7 51.03 22.80 27.06
N TYR A 8 50.47 23.89 27.60
CA TYR A 8 49.02 24.03 27.76
C TYR A 8 48.27 24.21 26.42
N ARG A 9 48.85 24.89 25.43
CA ARG A 9 48.22 25.03 24.10
C ARG A 9 48.16 23.71 23.34
N ASN A 10 49.20 22.89 23.44
CA ASN A 10 49.22 21.58 22.78
C ASN A 10 48.29 20.57 23.45
N CYS A 11 48.16 20.59 24.79
CA CYS A 11 47.19 19.74 25.49
C CYS A 11 45.73 20.10 25.12
N LEU A 12 45.42 21.39 24.95
CA LEU A 12 44.06 21.83 24.60
C LEU A 12 43.67 21.41 23.17
N ILE A 13 44.60 21.49 22.21
CA ILE A 13 44.37 21.09 20.82
C ILE A 13 44.17 19.57 20.72
N VAL A 14 44.97 18.78 21.44
CA VAL A 14 44.82 17.31 21.48
C VAL A 14 43.50 16.92 22.14
N ALA A 15 43.09 17.59 23.23
CA ALA A 15 41.80 17.35 23.87
C ALA A 15 40.60 17.68 22.95
N CYS A 16 40.66 18.79 22.20
CA CYS A 16 39.62 19.14 21.23
C CYS A 16 39.55 18.15 20.05
N LEU A 17 40.69 17.67 19.54
CA LEU A 17 40.71 16.69 18.46
C LEU A 17 40.16 15.32 18.91
N VAL A 18 40.44 14.91 20.15
CA VAL A 18 39.85 13.68 20.72
C VAL A 18 38.35 13.83 20.94
N ALA A 19 37.88 14.99 21.43
CA ALA A 19 36.44 15.25 21.59
C ALA A 19 35.69 15.28 20.25
N ILE A 20 36.28 15.85 19.21
CA ILE A 20 35.72 15.85 17.85
C ILE A 20 35.70 14.43 17.27
N LEU A 21 36.72 13.61 17.51
CA LEU A 21 36.74 12.21 17.07
C LEU A 21 35.71 11.33 17.82
N ILE A 22 35.45 11.62 19.09
CA ILE A 22 34.40 10.96 19.90
C ILE A 22 33.00 11.44 19.49
N LEU A 23 32.85 12.68 19.03
CA LEU A 23 31.57 13.18 18.48
C LEU A 23 31.29 12.67 17.06
N MET A 24 32.33 12.45 16.23
CA MET A 24 32.17 11.86 14.89
C MET A 24 31.92 10.35 14.90
N THR A 25 32.24 9.65 15.99
CA THR A 25 31.97 8.21 16.12
C THR A 25 30.55 7.89 16.61
N GLN A 26 29.71 8.89 16.92
CA GLN A 26 28.35 8.70 17.42
C GLN A 26 27.23 8.74 16.37
N SER A 27 27.51 8.90 15.07
CA SER A 27 26.44 9.00 14.05
C SER A 27 26.51 7.97 12.92
N LEU A 28 27.22 6.86 13.09
CA LEU A 28 27.01 5.67 12.27
C LEU A 28 26.31 4.61 13.12
N GLY A 29 25.15 4.98 13.65
CA GLY A 29 24.17 3.98 14.05
C GLY A 29 23.74 3.28 12.78
N ILE A 30 24.36 2.15 12.48
CA ILE A 30 23.74 1.14 11.62
C ILE A 30 22.46 0.79 12.38
N GLU A 31 21.32 1.36 11.99
CA GLU A 31 20.03 0.91 12.48
C GLU A 31 19.98 -0.58 12.19
N LYS A 32 20.10 -1.37 13.26
CA LYS A 32 20.03 -2.81 13.18
C LYS A 32 18.66 -3.13 12.56
N ALA A 33 18.63 -4.04 11.58
CA ALA A 33 17.39 -4.48 10.97
C ALA A 33 16.35 -4.75 12.05
N ALA A 34 15.31 -3.91 12.11
CA ALA A 34 14.20 -4.10 13.03
C ALA A 34 13.38 -5.24 12.46
N ALA A 35 13.21 -6.29 13.26
CA ALA A 35 12.42 -7.46 12.91
C ALA A 35 11.52 -7.79 14.10
N ASP A 36 10.22 -7.76 13.87
CA ASP A 36 9.22 -8.22 14.83
C ASP A 36 8.43 -9.37 14.23
N THR A 37 8.00 -10.28 15.09
CA THR A 37 7.32 -11.52 14.71
C THR A 37 6.19 -11.83 15.67
N SER A 38 5.11 -12.41 15.15
CA SER A 38 3.99 -12.93 15.92
C SER A 38 3.41 -14.15 15.21
N GLY A 39 3.55 -15.34 15.80
CA GLY A 39 3.26 -16.59 15.09
C GLY A 39 4.16 -16.75 13.86
N ASP A 40 3.55 -16.91 12.69
CA ASP A 40 4.24 -16.89 11.38
C ASP A 40 4.23 -15.50 10.71
N GLY A 41 3.58 -14.51 11.33
CA GLY A 41 3.59 -13.12 10.89
C GLY A 41 4.92 -12.44 11.21
N TYR A 42 5.40 -11.60 10.30
CA TYR A 42 6.64 -10.84 10.48
C TYR A 42 6.60 -9.49 9.77
N VAL A 43 7.43 -8.59 10.27
CA VAL A 43 7.84 -7.34 9.61
C VAL A 43 9.35 -7.20 9.77
N THR A 44 10.05 -6.89 8.69
CA THR A 44 11.49 -6.60 8.70
C THR A 44 11.80 -5.32 7.93
N TYR A 45 12.76 -4.54 8.40
CA TYR A 45 13.27 -3.34 7.71
C TYR A 45 14.76 -3.46 7.35
N ASP A 46 15.11 -3.22 6.09
CA ASP A 46 16.49 -3.04 5.62
C ASP A 46 16.78 -1.56 5.37
N SER A 47 17.57 -0.97 6.26
CA SER A 47 17.94 0.44 6.21
C SER A 47 18.85 0.81 5.03
N ASN A 48 19.58 -0.15 4.45
CA ASN A 48 20.47 0.12 3.32
C ASN A 48 19.68 0.40 2.04
N THR A 49 18.54 -0.27 1.90
CA THR A 49 17.68 -0.17 0.72
C THR A 49 16.36 0.55 1.00
N GLN A 50 16.11 0.93 2.26
CA GLN A 50 14.84 1.46 2.76
C GLN A 50 13.66 0.58 2.32
N THR A 51 13.80 -0.72 2.56
CA THR A 51 12.82 -1.73 2.17
C THR A 51 12.19 -2.36 3.41
N TRP A 52 10.87 -2.39 3.45
CA TRP A 52 10.11 -3.16 4.43
C TRP A 52 9.60 -4.43 3.76
N SER A 53 9.81 -5.57 4.40
CA SER A 53 9.21 -6.86 4.02
C SER A 53 8.29 -7.32 5.13
N PHE A 54 7.06 -7.68 4.81
CA PHE A 54 6.06 -8.08 5.80
C PHE A 54 5.08 -9.09 5.23
N GLY A 55 4.53 -9.94 6.08
CA GLY A 55 3.61 -10.99 5.68
C GLY A 55 3.64 -12.17 6.63
N THR A 56 3.22 -13.33 6.15
CA THR A 56 3.06 -14.57 6.93
C THR A 56 3.83 -15.73 6.29
N ALA A 57 3.51 -16.99 6.64
CA ALA A 57 3.97 -18.15 5.86
C ALA A 57 3.23 -18.31 4.53
N GLU A 58 2.12 -17.59 4.30
CA GLU A 58 1.29 -17.68 3.09
C GLU A 58 1.59 -16.58 2.08
N VAL A 59 1.92 -15.38 2.56
CA VAL A 59 2.03 -14.18 1.74
C VAL A 59 3.20 -13.30 2.16
N GLU A 60 3.82 -12.59 1.22
CA GLU A 60 4.81 -11.53 1.50
C GLU A 60 4.55 -10.32 0.63
N LYS A 61 4.59 -9.12 1.21
CA LYS A 61 4.73 -7.86 0.49
C LYS A 61 6.07 -7.22 0.80
N LYS A 62 6.63 -6.52 -0.19
CA LYS A 62 7.78 -5.65 -0.03
C LYS A 62 7.48 -4.27 -0.57
N ILE A 63 7.67 -3.26 0.27
CA ILE A 63 7.55 -1.86 -0.11
C ILE A 63 8.91 -1.18 0.08
N GLN A 64 9.19 -0.20 -0.75
CA GLN A 64 10.47 0.50 -0.76
C GLN A 64 10.26 2.01 -0.92
N LEU A 65 10.96 2.79 -0.09
CA LEU A 65 11.19 4.20 -0.37
C LEU A 65 12.55 4.33 -1.05
N ASN A 66 12.57 4.44 -2.38
CA ASN A 66 13.82 4.39 -3.13
C ASN A 66 14.62 5.70 -3.02
N ALA A 67 15.86 5.70 -3.53
CA ALA A 67 16.75 6.86 -3.47
C ALA A 67 16.23 8.11 -4.22
N SER A 68 15.26 7.95 -5.13
CA SER A 68 14.58 9.06 -5.79
C SER A 68 13.40 9.61 -4.97
N GLY A 69 13.12 9.04 -3.80
CA GLY A 69 11.98 9.40 -2.96
C GLY A 69 10.66 8.93 -3.55
N GLN A 70 10.62 7.74 -4.15
CA GLN A 70 9.37 7.08 -4.57
C GLN A 70 9.04 5.94 -3.60
N PHE A 71 7.79 5.86 -3.16
CA PHE A 71 7.27 4.82 -2.27
C PHE A 71 6.47 3.78 -3.06
N LEU A 72 7.08 2.62 -3.30
CA LEU A 72 6.62 1.64 -4.28
C LEU A 72 6.43 0.27 -3.65
N LEU A 73 5.42 -0.47 -4.11
CA LEU A 73 5.33 -1.92 -3.90
C LEU A 73 6.19 -2.63 -4.93
N THR A 74 7.23 -3.32 -4.46
CA THR A 74 8.27 -3.95 -5.29
C THR A 74 8.12 -5.46 -5.38
N SER A 75 7.38 -6.09 -4.46
CA SER A 75 7.04 -7.51 -4.49
C SER A 75 5.75 -7.78 -3.75
N PHE A 76 4.93 -8.67 -4.28
CA PHE A 76 3.74 -9.23 -3.64
C PHE A 76 3.63 -10.70 -4.04
N LYS A 77 3.91 -11.59 -3.09
CA LYS A 77 4.20 -12.99 -3.36
C LYS A 77 3.28 -13.92 -2.60
N ASN A 78 2.80 -14.96 -3.26
CA ASN A 78 2.31 -16.16 -2.60
C ASN A 78 3.49 -17.04 -2.22
N LYS A 79 3.75 -17.18 -0.92
CA LYS A 79 4.92 -17.92 -0.40
C LYS A 79 4.74 -19.43 -0.45
N LYS A 80 3.52 -19.93 -0.64
CA LYS A 80 3.26 -21.37 -0.80
C LYS A 80 3.69 -21.85 -2.18
N THR A 81 3.45 -21.05 -3.22
CA THR A 81 3.78 -21.37 -4.62
C THR A 81 5.03 -20.66 -5.12
N ASN A 82 5.53 -19.66 -4.39
CA ASN A 82 6.53 -18.68 -4.82
C ASN A 82 6.10 -17.82 -6.02
N GLN A 83 4.79 -17.76 -6.32
CA GLN A 83 4.28 -16.89 -7.39
C GLN A 83 4.46 -15.41 -7.01
N GLU A 84 5.11 -14.66 -7.88
CA GLU A 84 5.24 -13.20 -7.77
C GLU A 84 4.13 -12.52 -8.57
N TYR A 85 3.35 -11.67 -7.92
CA TYR A 85 2.25 -10.93 -8.54
C TYR A 85 2.68 -9.58 -9.07
N ILE A 86 3.76 -8.98 -8.56
CA ILE A 86 4.31 -7.74 -9.13
C ILE A 86 5.25 -8.12 -10.27
N GLN A 87 4.71 -8.02 -11.48
CA GLN A 87 5.38 -8.40 -12.72
C GLN A 87 5.50 -7.16 -13.63
N GLY A 88 6.33 -7.26 -14.66
CA GLY A 88 6.45 -6.21 -15.68
C GLY A 88 7.27 -4.99 -15.25
N THR A 89 7.19 -3.91 -16.03
CA THR A 89 8.02 -2.71 -15.88
C THR A 89 7.32 -1.57 -15.17
N GLN A 90 5.98 -1.58 -15.10
CA GLN A 90 5.22 -0.54 -14.41
C GLN A 90 5.11 -0.87 -12.93
N HIS A 91 5.61 0.02 -12.08
CA HIS A 91 5.55 -0.13 -10.62
C HIS A 91 4.14 0.12 -10.07
N SER A 92 3.82 -0.53 -8.95
CA SER A 92 2.58 -0.29 -8.20
C SER A 92 2.71 0.93 -7.30
N ASP A 93 1.67 1.75 -7.26
CA ASP A 93 1.56 2.91 -6.37
C ASP A 93 0.92 2.46 -5.05
N GLU A 94 1.59 2.72 -3.93
CA GLU A 94 1.04 2.40 -2.61
C GLU A 94 0.00 3.41 -2.12
N PHE A 95 -0.09 4.59 -2.75
CA PHE A 95 -1.15 5.56 -2.50
C PHE A 95 -1.26 6.57 -3.65
N GLN A 96 -2.40 7.27 -3.71
CA GLN A 96 -2.56 8.49 -4.49
C GLN A 96 -3.58 9.41 -3.82
N ILE A 97 -3.36 10.72 -3.90
CA ILE A 97 -4.33 11.73 -3.48
C ILE A 97 -4.16 12.99 -4.32
N LYS A 98 -5.23 13.76 -4.49
CA LYS A 98 -5.17 15.08 -5.10
C LYS A 98 -5.26 16.16 -4.02
N THR A 99 -4.37 17.15 -4.06
CA THR A 99 -4.54 18.39 -3.30
C THR A 99 -4.61 19.59 -4.24
N GLY A 100 -5.75 20.28 -4.24
CA GLY A 100 -6.04 21.31 -5.24
C GLY A 100 -6.03 20.69 -6.65
N ASN A 101 -5.07 21.09 -7.49
CA ASN A 101 -4.90 20.56 -8.85
C ASN A 101 -3.75 19.54 -8.99
N THR A 102 -2.97 19.32 -7.93
CA THR A 102 -1.77 18.49 -7.98
C THR A 102 -2.10 17.09 -7.48
N VAL A 103 -1.64 16.08 -8.22
CA VAL A 103 -1.70 14.67 -7.81
C VAL A 103 -0.40 14.30 -7.11
N TYR A 104 -0.51 13.71 -5.93
CA TYR A 104 0.58 13.14 -5.14
C TYR A 104 0.39 11.63 -5.09
N SER A 105 1.43 10.85 -5.39
CA SER A 105 1.38 9.38 -5.33
C SER A 105 2.69 8.78 -4.86
N GLY A 106 2.69 7.48 -4.56
CA GLY A 106 3.90 6.74 -4.24
C GLY A 106 4.97 6.82 -5.35
N SER A 107 4.56 6.77 -6.62
CA SER A 107 5.48 6.86 -7.76
C SER A 107 6.01 8.26 -8.07
N THR A 108 5.44 9.34 -7.52
CA THR A 108 6.08 10.66 -7.67
C THR A 108 7.33 10.74 -6.80
N ALA A 109 8.44 11.18 -7.37
CA ALA A 109 9.68 11.40 -6.65
C ALA A 109 9.56 12.52 -5.60
N GLY A 110 10.51 12.56 -4.66
CA GLY A 110 10.66 13.65 -3.69
C GLY A 110 10.01 13.41 -2.31
N TRP A 111 9.59 12.18 -2.00
CA TRP A 111 9.24 11.80 -0.63
C TRP A 111 10.49 11.60 0.22
N ILE A 112 10.43 12.09 1.45
CA ILE A 112 11.50 12.05 2.44
C ILE A 112 11.05 11.14 3.57
N TYR A 113 11.84 10.11 3.85
CA TYR A 113 11.61 9.20 4.96
C TYR A 113 11.65 9.94 6.31
N ASP A 114 10.64 9.75 7.16
CA ASP A 114 10.65 10.26 8.53
C ASP A 114 10.94 9.16 9.54
N THR A 115 10.06 8.17 9.60
CA THR A 115 10.11 7.11 10.60
C THR A 115 9.27 5.91 10.18
N HIS A 116 9.46 4.79 10.86
CA HIS A 116 8.50 3.71 10.88
C HIS A 116 8.32 3.23 12.32
N SER A 117 7.20 2.59 12.58
CA SER A 117 6.98 1.86 13.83
C SER A 117 6.37 0.50 13.53
N ILE A 118 6.69 -0.46 14.40
CA ILE A 118 6.10 -1.79 14.38
C ILE A 118 5.49 -2.03 15.75
N SER A 119 4.26 -2.51 15.79
CA SER A 119 3.57 -2.84 17.04
C SER A 119 2.76 -4.12 16.91
N THR A 120 2.63 -4.86 18.02
CA THR A 120 1.75 -6.01 18.10
C THR A 120 0.39 -5.55 18.67
N LEU A 121 -0.69 -5.82 17.94
CA LEU A 121 -2.05 -5.50 18.32
C LEU A 121 -2.67 -6.57 19.24
N SER A 122 -3.90 -6.35 19.67
CA SER A 122 -4.55 -7.12 20.74
C SER A 122 -4.72 -8.61 20.49
N GLN A 123 -4.73 -9.07 19.23
CA GLN A 123 -4.88 -10.49 18.88
C GLN A 123 -3.60 -11.06 18.26
N GLY A 124 -2.48 -10.34 18.40
CA GLY A 124 -1.19 -10.76 17.85
C GLY A 124 -0.95 -10.28 16.42
N GLU A 125 -1.82 -9.46 15.83
CA GLU A 125 -1.55 -8.83 14.55
C GLU A 125 -0.32 -7.92 14.63
N LEU A 126 0.43 -7.82 13.54
CA LEU A 126 1.54 -6.87 13.46
C LEU A 126 1.13 -5.67 12.61
N GLU A 127 1.18 -4.48 13.20
CA GLU A 127 1.00 -3.23 12.47
C GLU A 127 2.36 -2.60 12.16
N LEU A 128 2.66 -2.43 10.88
CA LEU A 128 3.72 -1.56 10.37
C LEU A 128 3.11 -0.21 9.99
N GLN A 129 3.67 0.87 10.52
CA GLN A 129 3.39 2.23 10.08
C GLN A 129 4.65 2.82 9.45
N VAL A 130 4.55 3.35 8.24
CA VAL A 130 5.67 4.06 7.58
C VAL A 130 5.24 5.50 7.33
N THR A 131 6.00 6.45 7.87
CA THR A 131 5.75 7.88 7.74
C THR A 131 6.83 8.54 6.90
N PHE A 132 6.40 9.34 5.95
CA PHE A 132 7.26 10.12 5.06
C PHE A 132 6.54 11.38 4.62
N HIS A 133 7.28 12.39 4.17
CA HIS A 133 6.69 13.67 3.78
C HIS A 133 7.33 14.27 2.53
N ASN A 134 6.68 15.31 2.03
CA ASN A 134 7.27 16.29 1.13
C ASN A 134 6.94 17.71 1.63
N SER A 135 7.08 18.74 0.80
CA SER A 135 6.78 20.12 1.23
C SER A 135 5.30 20.42 1.51
N VAL A 136 4.38 19.54 1.15
CA VAL A 136 2.92 19.76 1.23
C VAL A 136 2.23 18.75 2.13
N LEU A 137 2.62 17.48 2.05
CA LEU A 137 1.95 16.36 2.70
C LEU A 137 2.90 15.58 3.60
N LEU A 138 2.41 15.24 4.78
CA LEU A 138 2.88 14.11 5.59
C LEU A 138 1.95 12.93 5.31
N VAL A 139 2.51 11.79 4.96
CA VAL A 139 1.79 10.55 4.64
C VAL A 139 2.19 9.49 5.65
N THR A 140 1.22 8.80 6.24
CA THR A 140 1.47 7.58 7.02
C THR A 140 0.73 6.42 6.37
N ARG A 141 1.47 5.40 5.93
CA ARG A 141 0.91 4.15 5.40
C ARG A 141 0.92 3.09 6.47
N HIS A 142 -0.22 2.45 6.65
CA HIS A 142 -0.43 1.40 7.63
C HIS A 142 -0.60 0.07 6.94
N TYR A 143 0.04 -0.97 7.48
CA TYR A 143 -0.05 -2.35 7.04
C TYR A 143 -0.25 -3.23 8.26
N VAL A 144 -1.39 -3.94 8.33
CA VAL A 144 -1.67 -4.90 9.40
C VAL A 144 -1.60 -6.31 8.84
N VAL A 145 -0.64 -7.08 9.34
CA VAL A 145 -0.44 -8.50 9.04
C VAL A 145 -1.21 -9.33 10.05
N TYR A 146 -2.07 -10.22 9.57
CA TYR A 146 -2.83 -11.16 10.40
C TYR A 146 -2.14 -12.54 10.40
N PRO A 147 -1.49 -12.96 11.49
CA PRO A 147 -0.81 -14.26 11.56
C PRO A 147 -1.73 -15.43 11.19
N SER A 148 -1.15 -16.47 10.63
CA SER A 148 -1.79 -17.71 10.17
C SER A 148 -2.83 -17.51 9.06
N THR A 149 -2.80 -16.37 8.37
CA THR A 149 -3.64 -16.07 7.21
C THR A 149 -2.81 -15.46 6.08
N GLY A 150 -3.38 -15.42 4.87
CA GLY A 150 -2.87 -14.63 3.75
C GLY A 150 -3.34 -13.16 3.73
N ALA A 151 -3.97 -12.66 4.79
CA ALA A 151 -4.60 -11.34 4.81
C ALA A 151 -3.65 -10.23 5.28
N ILE A 152 -3.69 -9.11 4.57
CA ILE A 152 -3.02 -7.85 4.93
C ILE A 152 -4.05 -6.72 4.78
N ARG A 153 -4.25 -5.93 5.83
CA ARG A 153 -5.10 -4.72 5.78
C ARG A 153 -4.24 -3.48 5.62
N GLU A 154 -4.69 -2.54 4.78
CA GLU A 154 -3.93 -1.32 4.47
C GLU A 154 -4.80 -0.06 4.47
N TRP A 155 -4.24 1.06 4.90
CA TRP A 155 -4.84 2.39 4.75
C TRP A 155 -3.77 3.50 4.75
N THR A 156 -4.17 4.72 4.41
CA THR A 156 -3.29 5.89 4.39
C THR A 156 -3.90 7.04 5.17
N ASP A 157 -3.10 7.64 6.04
CA ASP A 157 -3.40 8.94 6.61
C ASP A 157 -2.64 10.03 5.85
N PHE A 158 -3.36 11.11 5.50
CA PHE A 158 -2.80 12.28 4.84
C PHE A 158 -2.95 13.51 5.73
N LYS A 159 -1.85 14.23 5.96
CA LYS A 159 -1.84 15.47 6.73
C LYS A 159 -1.20 16.59 5.93
N ASN A 160 -1.92 17.71 5.83
CA ASN A 160 -1.39 18.95 5.26
C ASN A 160 -0.33 19.56 6.19
N ILE A 161 0.86 19.80 5.66
CA ILE A 161 1.99 20.43 6.35
C ILE A 161 2.51 21.68 5.61
N SER A 162 1.84 22.11 4.54
CA SER A 162 2.26 23.23 3.69
C SER A 162 2.20 24.62 4.33
N GLY A 163 1.64 24.75 5.55
CA GLY A 163 1.37 26.03 6.19
C GLY A 163 0.22 26.84 5.58
N SER A 164 -0.48 26.30 4.57
CA SER A 164 -1.62 26.93 3.91
C SER A 164 -2.78 25.93 3.79
N SER A 165 -4.03 26.41 3.68
CA SER A 165 -5.19 25.52 3.51
C SER A 165 -5.10 24.73 2.20
N GLN A 166 -5.41 23.44 2.26
CA GLN A 166 -5.43 22.53 1.11
C GLN A 166 -6.81 21.87 0.99
N TYR A 167 -7.22 21.60 -0.26
CA TYR A 167 -8.42 20.84 -0.56
C TYR A 167 -8.03 19.42 -1.00
N PHE A 168 -8.46 18.41 -0.25
CA PHE A 168 -8.16 17.00 -0.52
C PHE A 168 -9.27 16.37 -1.35
N SER A 169 -8.92 15.61 -2.37
CA SER A 169 -9.87 14.86 -3.19
C SER A 169 -9.24 13.62 -3.83
N SER A 170 -10.09 12.73 -4.34
CA SER A 170 -9.69 11.51 -5.08
C SER A 170 -8.61 10.67 -4.38
N PRO A 171 -8.79 10.27 -3.10
CA PRO A 171 -7.87 9.32 -2.47
C PRO A 171 -8.00 7.96 -3.16
N TYR A 172 -6.87 7.35 -3.49
CA TYR A 172 -6.80 5.94 -3.91
C TYR A 172 -6.19 5.15 -2.75
N MET A 173 -6.97 4.20 -2.23
CA MET A 173 -6.50 3.29 -1.18
C MET A 173 -5.56 2.22 -1.74
N PHE A 174 -5.82 1.78 -2.98
CA PHE A 174 -5.05 0.76 -3.69
C PHE A 174 -4.89 1.14 -5.17
N LYS A 175 -3.66 1.16 -5.66
CA LYS A 175 -3.34 1.32 -7.08
C LYS A 175 -2.21 0.34 -7.45
N GLN A 176 -2.59 -0.94 -7.42
CA GLN A 176 -1.68 -2.05 -7.64
C GLN A 176 -1.79 -2.55 -9.08
N ARG A 177 -0.65 -2.90 -9.65
CA ARG A 177 -0.52 -3.47 -11.00
C ARG A 177 0.04 -4.87 -10.83
N VAL A 178 -0.85 -5.85 -10.88
CA VAL A 178 -0.55 -7.25 -10.56
C VAL A 178 -0.74 -8.13 -11.81
N MET A 179 -0.02 -9.25 -11.87
CA MET A 179 -0.16 -10.28 -12.91
C MET A 179 0.00 -9.75 -14.35
N GLN A 180 0.82 -8.71 -14.54
CA GLN A 180 0.95 -8.00 -15.83
C GLN A 180 1.39 -8.93 -16.98
N ASN A 181 2.24 -9.92 -16.70
CA ASN A 181 2.73 -10.85 -17.72
C ASN A 181 1.80 -12.05 -17.92
N ASP A 182 0.83 -12.24 -17.03
CA ASP A 182 -0.07 -13.39 -17.03
C ASP A 182 -1.45 -13.06 -17.62
N ILE A 183 -1.63 -11.87 -18.21
CA ILE A 183 -2.95 -11.30 -18.52
C ILE A 183 -3.89 -12.23 -19.28
N ASP A 184 -3.36 -13.02 -20.22
CA ASP A 184 -4.12 -13.98 -21.03
C ASP A 184 -4.72 -15.13 -20.20
N ASN A 185 -4.24 -15.32 -18.97
CA ASN A 185 -4.69 -16.34 -18.03
C ASN A 185 -5.45 -15.75 -16.83
N VAL A 186 -5.68 -14.44 -16.77
CA VAL A 186 -6.31 -13.78 -15.61
C VAL A 186 -7.80 -13.55 -15.84
N ASP A 187 -8.61 -14.01 -14.90
CA ASP A 187 -10.01 -13.63 -14.77
C ASP A 187 -10.18 -12.59 -13.65
N LEU A 188 -11.00 -11.58 -13.91
CA LEU A 188 -11.59 -10.75 -12.86
C LEU A 188 -12.88 -11.40 -12.38
N HIS A 189 -12.96 -11.67 -11.10
CA HIS A 189 -14.21 -11.96 -10.42
C HIS A 189 -14.67 -10.75 -9.60
N TYR A 190 -15.95 -10.43 -9.68
CA TYR A 190 -16.59 -9.40 -8.85
C TYR A 190 -18.02 -9.85 -8.52
N MET A 191 -18.62 -9.28 -7.48
CA MET A 191 -20.02 -9.56 -7.15
C MET A 191 -20.90 -8.35 -7.43
N THR A 192 -22.08 -8.57 -8.02
CA THR A 192 -23.14 -7.56 -8.00
C THR A 192 -23.61 -7.35 -6.56
N GLY A 193 -24.01 -6.13 -6.25
CA GLY A 193 -24.31 -5.70 -4.90
C GLY A 193 -25.64 -6.24 -4.36
N GLY A 194 -25.97 -5.81 -3.14
CA GLY A 194 -27.15 -6.27 -2.38
C GLY A 194 -28.42 -5.46 -2.63
N GLY A 195 -28.46 -4.61 -3.66
CA GLY A 195 -29.62 -3.80 -3.98
C GLY A 195 -30.84 -4.63 -4.41
N ASN A 196 -32.04 -4.03 -4.35
CA ASN A 196 -33.28 -4.71 -4.73
C ASN A 196 -33.45 -4.72 -6.27
N PHE A 197 -32.71 -5.57 -6.97
CA PHE A 197 -32.87 -5.81 -8.41
C PHE A 197 -32.60 -7.28 -8.74
N THR A 198 -33.20 -7.79 -9.81
CA THR A 198 -32.94 -9.17 -10.22
C THR A 198 -31.51 -9.29 -10.76
N GLY A 199 -30.73 -10.20 -10.18
CA GLY A 199 -29.30 -10.31 -10.46
C GLY A 199 -28.38 -9.71 -9.41
N SER A 200 -28.91 -9.24 -8.27
CA SER A 200 -28.15 -8.89 -7.06
C SER A 200 -27.41 -10.10 -6.47
N GLY A 201 -26.26 -9.87 -5.82
CA GLY A 201 -25.50 -10.91 -5.11
C GLY A 201 -24.95 -12.03 -6.01
N MET A 202 -24.76 -11.75 -7.31
CA MET A 202 -24.23 -12.72 -8.27
C MET A 202 -22.72 -12.54 -8.43
N LEU A 203 -21.98 -13.64 -8.33
CA LEU A 203 -20.59 -13.67 -8.78
C LEU A 203 -20.54 -13.61 -10.31
N LYS A 204 -19.75 -12.68 -10.82
CA LYS A 204 -19.44 -12.50 -12.23
C LYS A 204 -17.98 -12.86 -12.46
N THR A 205 -17.69 -13.40 -13.65
CA THR A 205 -16.34 -13.75 -14.09
C THR A 205 -16.14 -13.15 -15.48
N VAL A 206 -15.08 -12.38 -15.63
CA VAL A 206 -14.74 -11.73 -16.90
C VAL A 206 -13.26 -11.98 -17.20
N PRO A 207 -12.90 -12.54 -18.36
CA PRO A 207 -11.50 -12.68 -18.75
C PRO A 207 -10.90 -11.29 -18.92
N MET A 208 -9.73 -11.08 -18.34
CA MET A 208 -8.96 -9.87 -18.57
C MET A 208 -8.38 -9.89 -19.98
N THR A 209 -8.35 -8.74 -20.63
CA THR A 209 -7.73 -8.55 -21.94
C THR A 209 -6.93 -7.25 -21.94
N THR A 210 -6.03 -7.07 -22.90
CA THR A 210 -5.24 -5.84 -23.05
C THR A 210 -6.06 -4.58 -23.31
N THR A 211 -7.35 -4.73 -23.65
CA THR A 211 -8.30 -3.64 -23.86
C THR A 211 -9.35 -3.54 -22.76
N TYR A 212 -9.31 -4.42 -21.76
CA TYR A 212 -10.27 -4.42 -20.67
C TYR A 212 -10.07 -3.17 -19.80
N ALA A 213 -11.11 -2.37 -19.69
CA ALA A 213 -11.18 -1.22 -18.79
C ALA A 213 -12.61 -1.11 -18.26
N ARG A 214 -12.75 -1.14 -16.93
CA ARG A 214 -14.04 -0.97 -16.27
C ARG A 214 -13.90 -0.24 -14.95
N THR A 215 -14.75 0.77 -14.76
CA THR A 215 -14.99 1.40 -13.47
C THR A 215 -16.22 0.78 -12.84
N PHE A 216 -16.10 0.31 -11.60
CA PHE A 216 -17.20 -0.20 -10.79
C PHE A 216 -17.68 0.90 -9.87
N ASP A 217 -18.42 1.87 -10.41
CA ASP A 217 -18.99 2.96 -9.60
C ASP A 217 -20.16 2.40 -8.77
N SER A 218 -20.14 2.56 -7.45
CA SER A 218 -21.27 2.11 -6.62
C SER A 218 -22.59 2.81 -6.92
N TYR A 219 -22.55 3.93 -7.65
CA TYR A 219 -23.71 4.68 -8.11
C TYR A 219 -24.04 4.41 -9.60
N ASP A 220 -23.41 3.40 -10.21
CA ASP A 220 -23.70 2.96 -11.58
C ASP A 220 -25.11 2.34 -11.70
N TYR A 221 -25.53 2.07 -12.94
CA TYR A 221 -26.70 1.24 -13.18
C TYR A 221 -26.43 -0.22 -12.80
N PRO A 222 -27.40 -0.90 -12.15
CA PRO A 222 -27.26 -2.30 -11.76
C PRO A 222 -27.25 -3.21 -12.97
N GLU A 223 -26.43 -4.25 -12.90
CA GLU A 223 -26.41 -5.34 -13.89
C GLU A 223 -27.62 -6.26 -13.72
N VAL A 224 -28.79 -5.81 -14.19
CA VAL A 224 -30.03 -6.58 -14.06
C VAL A 224 -30.05 -7.76 -15.02
N THR A 225 -30.47 -8.92 -14.51
CA THR A 225 -30.75 -10.10 -15.32
C THR A 225 -32.09 -10.72 -14.93
N THR A 226 -32.71 -11.49 -15.82
CA THR A 226 -33.94 -12.21 -15.49
C THR A 226 -33.61 -13.43 -14.64
N VAL A 227 -34.26 -13.57 -13.48
CA VAL A 227 -34.11 -14.71 -12.58
C VAL A 227 -35.47 -15.36 -12.39
N ASP A 228 -35.59 -16.65 -12.72
CA ASP A 228 -36.84 -17.42 -12.61
C ASP A 228 -38.06 -16.77 -13.30
N GLY A 229 -37.84 -16.07 -14.42
CA GLY A 229 -38.89 -15.35 -15.16
C GLY A 229 -39.26 -13.98 -14.58
N HIS A 230 -38.60 -13.53 -13.52
CA HIS A 230 -38.77 -12.22 -12.92
C HIS A 230 -37.71 -11.23 -13.38
N TYR A 231 -38.12 -9.97 -13.53
CA TYR A 231 -37.25 -8.84 -13.83
C TYR A 231 -37.63 -7.69 -12.89
N GLU A 232 -36.67 -7.18 -12.12
CA GLU A 232 -36.87 -6.07 -11.19
C GLU A 232 -35.71 -5.07 -11.32
N PHE A 233 -36.05 -3.80 -11.42
CA PHE A 233 -35.11 -2.67 -11.41
C PHE A 233 -35.51 -1.74 -10.24
N GLY A 234 -35.33 -2.23 -9.02
CA GLY A 234 -35.84 -1.60 -7.81
C GLY A 234 -34.77 -0.86 -7.00
N LEU A 235 -33.79 -0.22 -7.64
CA LEU A 235 -32.88 0.66 -6.90
C LEU A 235 -33.64 1.88 -6.39
N GLY A 236 -33.64 2.05 -5.07
CA GLY A 236 -34.16 3.27 -4.45
C GLY A 236 -33.35 4.49 -4.88
N SER A 237 -33.92 5.68 -4.68
CA SER A 237 -33.27 6.96 -5.00
C SER A 237 -32.09 7.32 -4.08
N TYR A 238 -31.65 6.40 -3.22
CA TYR A 238 -30.59 6.64 -2.26
C TYR A 238 -29.30 6.00 -2.74
N GLU A 239 -28.26 6.82 -2.78
CA GLU A 239 -26.87 6.43 -2.96
C GLU A 239 -26.46 5.41 -1.88
N GLN A 240 -26.13 4.18 -2.27
CA GLN A 240 -25.71 3.11 -1.37
C GLN A 240 -24.44 2.45 -1.89
N GLY A 241 -23.37 2.48 -1.08
CA GLY A 241 -22.03 2.09 -1.50
C GLY A 241 -21.88 0.66 -2.01
N THR A 242 -22.72 -0.27 -1.54
CA THR A 242 -22.67 -1.68 -1.94
C THR A 242 -23.96 -2.20 -2.58
N ALA A 243 -24.85 -1.29 -2.99
CA ALA A 243 -26.11 -1.69 -3.62
C ALA A 243 -25.88 -2.25 -5.02
N VAL A 244 -25.05 -1.60 -5.84
CA VAL A 244 -24.84 -1.98 -7.25
C VAL A 244 -23.76 -3.04 -7.42
N TYR A 245 -22.63 -2.89 -6.71
CA TYR A 245 -21.52 -3.83 -6.67
C TYR A 245 -21.15 -4.10 -5.22
N ASP A 246 -20.79 -5.34 -4.89
CA ASP A 246 -20.16 -5.62 -3.60
C ASP A 246 -18.73 -5.04 -3.59
N SER A 247 -18.17 -4.89 -2.40
CA SER A 247 -16.79 -4.46 -2.18
C SER A 247 -15.73 -5.53 -2.53
N LEU A 248 -16.13 -6.66 -3.15
CA LEU A 248 -15.31 -7.83 -3.43
C LEU A 248 -14.80 -7.86 -4.88
N PHE A 249 -13.47 -7.91 -5.04
CA PHE A 249 -12.79 -8.08 -6.32
C PHE A 249 -11.70 -9.14 -6.21
N VAL A 250 -11.60 -10.03 -7.20
CA VAL A 250 -10.58 -11.08 -7.23
C VAL A 250 -9.94 -11.14 -8.61
N PHE A 251 -8.61 -11.05 -8.67
CA PHE A 251 -7.84 -11.40 -9.86
C PHE A 251 -7.35 -12.83 -9.69
N ARG A 252 -7.77 -13.73 -10.57
CA ARG A 252 -7.42 -15.16 -10.52
C ARG A 252 -6.71 -15.56 -11.79
N ASN A 253 -5.52 -16.13 -11.68
CA ASN A 253 -4.90 -16.85 -12.78
C ASN A 253 -5.53 -18.24 -12.90
N HIS A 254 -6.30 -18.52 -13.95
CA HIS A 254 -7.01 -19.80 -14.08
C HIS A 254 -6.09 -20.99 -14.39
N SER A 255 -4.89 -20.73 -14.93
CA SER A 255 -3.91 -21.78 -15.24
C SER A 255 -3.26 -22.35 -13.96
N SER A 256 -2.95 -21.50 -12.99
CA SER A 256 -2.37 -21.90 -11.70
C SER A 256 -3.39 -22.02 -10.57
N SER A 257 -4.63 -21.57 -10.78
CA SER A 257 -5.69 -21.53 -9.78
C SER A 257 -5.34 -20.74 -8.51
N GLU A 258 -4.53 -19.69 -8.65
CA GLU A 258 -4.18 -18.77 -7.57
C GLU A 258 -4.55 -17.33 -7.92
N GLY A 259 -4.57 -16.43 -6.93
CA GLY A 259 -5.12 -15.10 -7.11
C GLY A 259 -4.88 -14.14 -5.97
N ILE A 260 -5.27 -12.90 -6.21
CA ILE A 260 -5.36 -11.86 -5.18
C ILE A 260 -6.83 -11.54 -4.98
N TRP A 261 -7.26 -11.56 -3.73
CA TRP A 261 -8.55 -11.04 -3.29
C TRP A 261 -8.33 -9.65 -2.67
N LEU A 262 -9.10 -8.67 -3.16
CA LEU A 262 -9.27 -7.34 -2.57
C LEU A 262 -10.70 -7.14 -2.06
N SER A 263 -10.84 -6.63 -0.84
CA SER A 263 -12.10 -6.13 -0.29
C SER A 263 -11.94 -4.79 0.39
N PHE A 264 -13.03 -4.02 0.49
CA PHE A 264 -13.04 -2.72 1.16
C PHE A 264 -13.90 -2.75 2.42
N ASP A 265 -13.33 -2.39 3.56
CA ASP A 265 -14.09 -2.07 4.78
C ASP A 265 -14.63 -0.64 4.68
N TYR A 266 -15.56 -0.44 3.75
CA TYR A 266 -16.12 0.87 3.42
C TYR A 266 -17.51 0.73 2.79
N ASN A 267 -18.47 1.49 3.29
CA ASN A 267 -19.88 1.42 2.86
C ASN A 267 -20.38 2.69 2.13
N GLY A 268 -19.48 3.64 1.83
CA GLY A 268 -19.79 4.85 1.07
C GLY A 268 -19.52 4.68 -0.44
N HIS A 269 -19.42 5.81 -1.16
CA HIS A 269 -19.11 5.82 -2.60
C HIS A 269 -17.73 5.21 -2.91
N LEU A 270 -17.72 4.12 -3.66
CA LEU A 270 -16.51 3.47 -4.17
C LEU A 270 -16.49 3.47 -5.70
N ASN A 271 -15.30 3.63 -6.27
CA ASN A 271 -15.04 3.63 -7.71
C ASN A 271 -13.81 2.77 -8.11
N PRO A 272 -13.76 1.45 -7.82
CA PRO A 272 -12.66 0.62 -8.28
C PRO A 272 -12.53 0.65 -9.80
N LEU A 273 -11.35 1.08 -10.27
CA LEU A 273 -10.98 1.00 -11.68
C LEU A 273 -10.15 -0.27 -11.88
N THR A 274 -10.63 -1.16 -12.73
CA THR A 274 -9.86 -2.30 -13.21
C THR A 274 -9.52 -2.09 -14.68
N THR A 275 -8.23 -2.05 -14.99
CA THR A 275 -7.73 -1.85 -16.34
C THR A 275 -6.42 -2.58 -16.53
N THR A 276 -6.13 -2.99 -17.76
CA THR A 276 -4.75 -3.25 -18.16
C THR A 276 -4.04 -1.92 -18.39
N ALA A 277 -2.82 -1.79 -17.88
CA ALA A 277 -2.00 -0.62 -18.19
C ALA A 277 -1.51 -0.72 -19.63
N THR A 278 -1.80 0.30 -20.45
CA THR A 278 -1.05 0.57 -21.69
C THR A 278 0.24 1.30 -21.38
#